data_AF-A0A968A0G8-F1
#
_entry.id   AF-A0A968A0G8-F1
#
_cell.length_a   1.000
_cell.length_b   1.000
_cell.length_c   1.000
_cell.angle_alpha   90.00
_cell.angle_beta   90.00
_cell.angle_gamma   90.00
#
_symmetry.space_group_name_H-M   'P 1'
#
loop_
_entity.id
_entity.type
_entity.pdbx_description
1 polymer ?
#
loop_
_entity_poly.entity_id
_entity_poly.type
_entity_poly.pdbx_seq_one_letter_code
_entity_poly.pdbx_strand_id
1 'polypeptide(L)'
;HTRLYFAANRVFRSDDRGNTWQPISPDLTRQIDRNQLKVMGKIWGVDAVSKNASTSYYGNVVALSESPLQEGLIYAGTDDGLIRVTEDGGQNWRKIESFPGVPEQTYVNHIELSQQDLNTLYAAFNNHKMGDFKPYILKSTDRGKSWQSIVGNLPQRGSVYVIKEDHQKPDLLFAGTEFGVFFTINGGKKWIQLKGGIPTISVRDLAIQERENDLVAGTFGRGFYVLDNYSLLRQITPQMLEQEATLFPVKKAWMYIESAPLGLKDKSFQGDSYFTAPNPPFGAVFTYYLEE
;
A
#
# COMPACT_ATOMS: atom_id res chain seq x y z
N HIS A 1 19.24 9.83 2.45
CA HIS A 1 19.33 8.54 1.74
C HIS A 1 19.73 8.77 0.29
N THR A 2 20.79 8.11 -0.18
CA THR A 2 21.19 8.10 -1.61
C THR A 2 20.80 6.80 -2.32
N ARG A 3 20.46 5.76 -1.55
CA ARG A 3 20.12 4.45 -2.08
C ARG A 3 18.74 4.44 -2.71
N LEU A 4 18.64 3.80 -3.87
CA LEU A 4 17.40 3.49 -4.57
C LEU A 4 17.38 1.99 -4.93
N TYR A 5 16.18 1.43 -4.97
CA TYR A 5 15.95 0.12 -5.53
C TYR A 5 15.02 0.22 -6.74
N PHE A 6 15.24 -0.66 -7.70
CA PHE A 6 14.40 -0.82 -8.88
C PHE A 6 14.25 -2.31 -9.17
N ALA A 7 13.14 -2.71 -9.78
CA ALA A 7 12.88 -4.12 -10.04
C ALA A 7 12.34 -4.36 -11.44
N ALA A 8 12.73 -5.52 -11.98
CA ALA A 8 12.19 -6.16 -13.18
C ALA A 8 12.01 -7.65 -12.84
N ASN A 9 12.51 -8.59 -13.63
CA ASN A 9 12.68 -9.98 -13.18
C ASN A 9 13.76 -10.13 -12.08
N ARG A 10 14.59 -9.10 -11.87
CA ARG A 10 15.63 -9.01 -10.83
C ARG A 10 15.48 -7.72 -10.03
N VAL A 11 16.12 -7.63 -8.87
CA VAL A 11 16.26 -6.41 -8.07
C VAL A 11 17.59 -5.76 -8.38
N PHE A 12 17.55 -4.45 -8.60
CA PHE A 12 18.70 -3.59 -8.85
C PHE A 12 18.82 -2.59 -7.71
N ARG A 13 20.05 -2.29 -7.30
CA ARG A 13 20.38 -1.28 -6.29
C ARG A 13 21.22 -0.19 -6.94
N SER A 14 20.94 1.05 -6.58
CA SER A 14 21.82 2.19 -6.80
C SER A 14 22.17 2.81 -5.46
N ASP A 15 23.44 3.15 -5.23
CA ASP A 15 23.91 3.80 -4.01
C ASP A 15 24.21 5.31 -4.23
N ASP A 16 23.98 5.80 -5.45
CA ASP A 16 24.36 7.12 -5.94
C ASP A 16 23.19 7.90 -6.58
N ARG A 17 21.98 7.71 -6.05
CA ARG A 17 20.72 8.36 -6.50
C ARG A 17 20.34 8.04 -7.95
N GLY A 18 20.70 6.86 -8.43
CA GLY A 18 20.29 6.32 -9.73
C GLY A 18 21.27 6.55 -10.87
N ASN A 19 22.49 7.03 -10.59
CA ASN A 19 23.52 7.21 -11.63
C ASN A 19 24.09 5.87 -12.09
N THR A 20 24.30 4.93 -11.16
CA THR A 20 24.76 3.57 -11.45
C THR A 20 23.85 2.54 -10.79
N TRP A 21 23.67 1.39 -11.47
CA TRP A 21 22.80 0.31 -11.04
C TRP A 21 23.53 -1.02 -11.08
N GLN A 22 23.40 -1.80 -10.00
CA GLN A 22 23.94 -3.14 -9.90
C GLN A 22 22.82 -4.14 -9.57
N PRO A 23 22.75 -5.29 -10.26
CA PRO A 23 21.82 -6.35 -9.86
C PRO A 23 22.25 -6.94 -8.52
N ILE A 24 21.30 -7.04 -7.59
CA ILE A 24 21.50 -7.65 -6.26
C ILE A 24 20.70 -8.94 -6.10
N SER A 25 20.17 -9.48 -7.20
CA SER A 25 19.43 -10.73 -7.19
C SER A 25 19.61 -11.51 -8.50
N PRO A 26 19.41 -12.84 -8.48
CA PRO A 26 19.12 -13.59 -9.69
C PRO A 26 17.69 -13.25 -10.19
N ASP A 27 17.23 -13.97 -11.22
CA ASP A 27 15.82 -13.94 -11.59
C ASP A 27 14.96 -14.48 -10.44
N LEU A 28 14.08 -13.61 -9.92
CA LEU A 28 13.25 -13.86 -8.74
C LEU A 28 11.90 -14.51 -9.06
N THR A 29 11.58 -14.67 -10.33
CA THR A 29 10.29 -15.16 -10.81
C THR A 29 10.22 -16.69 -10.78
N ARG A 30 9.10 -17.27 -11.21
CA ARG A 30 8.95 -18.71 -11.48
C ARG A 30 9.60 -19.13 -12.79
N GLN A 31 10.02 -18.18 -13.63
CA GLN A 31 10.60 -18.44 -14.95
C GLN A 31 9.67 -19.31 -15.82
N ILE A 32 8.36 -19.05 -15.75
CA ILE A 32 7.36 -19.76 -16.55
C ILE A 32 7.51 -19.35 -18.00
N ASP A 33 7.63 -20.32 -18.90
CA ASP A 33 7.53 -20.06 -20.34
C ASP A 33 6.08 -19.69 -20.69
N ARG A 34 5.83 -18.39 -20.87
CA ARG A 34 4.51 -17.87 -21.23
C ARG A 34 3.96 -18.45 -22.54
N ASN A 35 4.81 -18.99 -23.42
CA ASN A 35 4.36 -19.64 -24.65
C ASN A 35 3.73 -21.01 -24.42
N GLN A 36 3.88 -21.58 -23.22
CA GLN A 36 3.25 -22.85 -22.81
C GLN A 36 1.97 -22.62 -22.02
N LEU A 37 1.65 -21.38 -21.65
CA LEU A 37 0.43 -21.05 -20.94
C LEU A 37 -0.79 -21.23 -21.86
N LYS A 38 -1.84 -21.85 -21.31
CA LYS A 38 -3.13 -21.96 -21.99
C LYS A 38 -3.86 -20.63 -21.89
N VAL A 39 -4.17 -20.04 -23.03
CA VAL A 39 -5.02 -18.84 -23.15
C VAL A 39 -6.24 -19.24 -23.97
N MET A 40 -7.45 -19.00 -23.45
CA MET A 40 -8.71 -19.51 -24.05
C MET A 40 -8.72 -21.04 -24.23
N GLY A 41 -8.21 -21.78 -23.25
CA GLY A 41 -8.26 -23.25 -23.21
C GLY A 41 -7.21 -23.98 -24.05
N LYS A 42 -6.34 -23.27 -24.80
CA LYS A 42 -5.29 -23.89 -25.63
C LYS A 42 -3.97 -23.13 -25.56
N ILE A 43 -2.90 -23.81 -25.97
CA ILE A 43 -1.60 -23.18 -26.22
C ILE A 43 -1.62 -22.62 -27.64
N TRP A 44 -1.33 -21.33 -27.78
CA TRP A 44 -1.32 -20.66 -29.09
C TRP A 44 0.02 -20.88 -29.81
N GLY A 45 -0.03 -21.12 -31.13
CA GLY A 45 1.16 -21.25 -31.98
C GLY A 45 1.88 -19.92 -32.22
N VAL A 46 2.96 -19.95 -33.00
CA VAL A 46 3.74 -18.75 -33.38
C VAL A 46 2.98 -17.85 -34.37
N ASP A 47 2.01 -18.43 -35.07
CA ASP A 47 1.10 -17.82 -36.04
C ASP A 47 -0.02 -16.99 -35.40
N ALA A 48 -0.16 -17.05 -34.07
CA ALA A 48 -1.17 -16.29 -33.35
C ALA A 48 -0.91 -14.77 -33.43
N VAL A 49 -1.88 -14.05 -34.00
CA VAL A 49 -1.83 -12.59 -34.13
C VAL A 49 -1.71 -11.95 -32.75
N SER A 50 -0.74 -11.04 -32.60
CA SER A 50 -0.48 -10.31 -31.35
C SER A 50 -0.20 -11.22 -30.13
N LYS A 51 0.33 -12.44 -30.34
CA LYS A 51 0.71 -13.33 -29.24
C LYS A 51 1.73 -12.64 -28.33
N ASN A 52 1.37 -12.54 -27.05
CA ASN A 52 2.15 -11.84 -26.03
C ASN A 52 2.44 -10.35 -26.31
N ALA A 53 1.70 -9.71 -27.22
CA ALA A 53 1.84 -8.29 -27.49
C ALA A 53 0.87 -7.51 -26.59
N SER A 54 1.36 -6.92 -25.50
CA SER A 54 0.76 -5.81 -24.72
C SER A 54 1.49 -5.58 -23.39
N THR A 55 1.24 -4.39 -22.80
CA THR A 55 1.56 -3.86 -21.46
C THR A 55 2.79 -4.37 -20.70
N SER A 56 2.87 -5.63 -20.30
CA SER A 56 3.98 -6.13 -19.46
C SER A 56 4.34 -7.57 -19.79
N TYR A 57 5.64 -7.89 -19.72
CA TYR A 57 6.08 -9.28 -19.74
C TYR A 57 5.58 -9.99 -18.48
N TYR A 58 5.30 -11.29 -18.58
CA TYR A 58 4.95 -12.10 -17.41
C TYR A 58 6.24 -12.58 -16.74
N GLY A 59 6.27 -12.58 -15.40
CA GLY A 59 7.48 -12.85 -14.64
C GLY A 59 8.23 -11.55 -14.36
N ASN A 60 7.65 -10.70 -13.52
CA ASN A 60 8.28 -9.48 -13.01
C ASN A 60 8.04 -9.35 -11.50
N VAL A 61 9.01 -8.75 -10.81
CA VAL A 61 8.85 -8.20 -9.47
C VAL A 61 8.03 -6.92 -9.59
N VAL A 62 6.91 -6.88 -8.86
CA VAL A 62 5.89 -5.82 -8.93
C VAL A 62 5.63 -5.17 -7.57
N ALA A 63 6.08 -5.81 -6.48
CA ALA A 63 6.12 -5.22 -5.15
C ALA A 63 7.55 -5.34 -4.60
N LEU A 64 8.07 -4.27 -4.02
CA LEU A 64 9.40 -4.25 -3.43
C LEU A 64 9.39 -3.39 -2.16
N SER A 65 9.93 -3.92 -1.07
CA SER A 65 10.01 -3.21 0.21
C SER A 65 11.31 -3.58 0.94
N GLU A 66 12.04 -2.58 1.42
CA GLU A 66 13.16 -2.74 2.34
C GLU A 66 12.71 -2.34 3.75
N SER A 67 13.16 -3.07 4.77
CA SER A 67 12.77 -2.79 6.14
C SER A 67 13.33 -1.44 6.59
N PRO A 68 12.52 -0.57 7.21
CA PRO A 68 13.02 0.66 7.83
C PRO A 68 13.86 0.39 9.09
N LEU A 69 13.81 -0.84 9.62
CA LEU A 69 14.47 -1.24 10.87
C LEU A 69 15.78 -2.02 10.65
N GLN A 70 15.97 -2.63 9.47
CA GLN A 70 17.18 -3.40 9.16
C GLN A 70 17.55 -3.23 7.68
N GLU A 71 18.70 -2.59 7.44
CA GLU A 71 19.29 -2.48 6.10
C GLU A 71 19.53 -3.87 5.51
N GLY A 72 19.21 -4.04 4.22
CA GLY A 72 19.41 -5.30 3.51
C GLY A 72 18.37 -6.38 3.79
N LEU A 73 17.39 -6.14 4.67
CA LEU A 73 16.18 -6.94 4.77
C LEU A 73 15.17 -6.48 3.71
N ILE A 74 15.09 -7.23 2.60
CA ILE A 74 14.31 -6.85 1.42
C ILE A 74 13.35 -7.97 1.03
N TYR A 75 12.12 -7.57 0.72
CA TYR A 75 11.06 -8.44 0.22
C TYR A 75 10.64 -8.01 -1.17
N ALA A 76 10.58 -8.97 -2.10
CA ALA A 76 10.18 -8.78 -3.49
C ALA A 76 9.00 -9.71 -3.81
N GLY A 77 7.87 -9.13 -4.23
CA GLY A 77 6.67 -9.82 -4.67
C GLY A 77 6.55 -9.82 -6.19
N THR A 78 6.19 -10.95 -6.79
CA THR A 78 6.11 -11.11 -8.25
C THR A 78 4.68 -11.20 -8.78
N ASP A 79 4.52 -10.90 -10.07
CA ASP A 79 3.24 -11.04 -10.78
C ASP A 79 2.83 -12.50 -11.04
N ASP A 80 3.75 -13.45 -10.83
CA ASP A 80 3.55 -14.89 -10.88
C ASP A 80 3.46 -15.55 -9.49
N GLY A 81 3.21 -14.74 -8.45
CA GLY A 81 2.77 -15.20 -7.12
C GLY A 81 3.87 -15.79 -6.23
N LEU A 82 5.07 -15.22 -6.29
CA LEU A 82 6.14 -15.49 -5.33
C LEU A 82 6.38 -14.29 -4.44
N ILE A 83 6.76 -14.56 -3.19
CA ILE A 83 7.50 -13.61 -2.35
C ILE A 83 8.92 -14.14 -2.17
N ARG A 84 9.91 -13.30 -2.48
CA ARG A 84 11.34 -13.57 -2.30
C ARG A 84 11.88 -12.67 -1.20
N VAL A 85 12.72 -13.24 -0.34
CA VAL A 85 13.24 -12.57 0.84
C VAL A 85 14.75 -12.67 0.89
N THR A 86 15.43 -11.56 1.09
CA THR A 86 16.85 -11.51 1.46
C THR A 86 16.99 -10.79 2.80
N GLU A 87 17.91 -11.28 3.63
CA GLU A 87 18.22 -10.69 4.95
C GLU A 87 19.68 -10.18 5.00
N ASP A 88 20.39 -10.27 3.87
CA ASP A 88 21.83 -10.03 3.72
C ASP A 88 22.16 -9.12 2.53
N GLY A 89 21.22 -8.25 2.15
CA GLY A 89 21.42 -7.23 1.11
C GLY A 89 21.47 -7.79 -0.31
N GLY A 90 20.91 -8.97 -0.53
CA GLY A 90 20.76 -9.62 -1.85
C GLY A 90 21.72 -10.77 -2.12
N GLN A 91 22.56 -11.18 -1.16
CA GLN A 91 23.48 -12.29 -1.34
C GLN A 91 22.73 -13.63 -1.41
N ASN A 92 21.72 -13.82 -0.55
CA ASN A 92 20.86 -14.99 -0.54
C ASN A 92 19.38 -14.60 -0.60
N TRP A 93 18.60 -15.37 -1.37
CA TRP A 93 17.17 -15.14 -1.56
C TRP A 93 16.36 -16.41 -1.26
N ARG A 94 15.60 -16.39 -0.17
CA ARG A 94 14.63 -17.44 0.18
C ARG A 94 13.34 -17.25 -0.61
N LYS A 95 12.74 -18.36 -1.06
CA LYS A 95 11.46 -18.38 -1.79
C LYS A 95 10.30 -18.71 -0.87
N ILE A 96 9.18 -18.01 -1.04
CA ILE A 96 7.86 -18.32 -0.46
C ILE A 96 6.87 -18.38 -1.62
N GLU A 97 6.14 -19.50 -1.75
CA GLU A 97 5.30 -19.75 -2.94
C GLU A 97 3.89 -20.27 -2.63
N SER A 98 3.58 -20.49 -1.34
CA SER A 98 2.27 -20.97 -0.89
C SER A 98 1.79 -20.10 0.26
N PHE A 99 0.52 -19.71 0.19
CA PHE A 99 -0.10 -18.75 1.08
C PHE A 99 -1.51 -19.24 1.44
N PRO A 100 -1.90 -19.30 2.73
CA PRO A 100 -3.17 -19.86 3.14
C PRO A 100 -4.37 -19.14 2.50
N GLY A 101 -5.16 -19.90 1.73
CA GLY A 101 -6.39 -19.42 1.10
C GLY A 101 -6.20 -18.50 -0.10
N VAL A 102 -4.97 -18.27 -0.56
CA VAL A 102 -4.67 -17.49 -1.78
C VAL A 102 -4.37 -18.48 -2.92
N PRO A 103 -5.04 -18.37 -4.08
CA PRO A 103 -4.77 -19.22 -5.23
C PRO A 103 -3.30 -19.14 -5.69
N GLU A 104 -2.78 -20.24 -6.24
CA GLU A 104 -1.43 -20.24 -6.81
C GLU A 104 -1.29 -19.18 -7.91
N GLN A 105 -0.08 -18.63 -8.05
CA GLN A 105 0.25 -17.60 -9.05
C GLN A 105 -0.55 -16.30 -8.93
N THR A 106 -1.23 -16.06 -7.81
CA THR A 106 -1.92 -14.79 -7.56
C THR A 106 -0.91 -13.63 -7.50
N TYR A 107 -1.22 -12.54 -8.20
CA TYR A 107 -0.39 -11.33 -8.26
C TYR A 107 -0.13 -10.75 -6.85
N VAL A 108 1.14 -10.63 -6.45
CA VAL A 108 1.52 -9.99 -5.18
C VAL A 108 1.51 -8.47 -5.36
N ASN A 109 0.40 -7.82 -5.00
CA ASN A 109 0.17 -6.43 -5.37
C ASN A 109 0.90 -5.43 -4.47
N HIS A 110 1.11 -5.76 -3.19
CA HIS A 110 1.85 -4.92 -2.25
C HIS A 110 2.46 -5.75 -1.12
N ILE A 111 3.64 -5.34 -0.64
CA ILE A 111 4.28 -5.87 0.56
C ILE A 111 4.62 -4.67 1.45
N GLU A 112 4.12 -4.71 2.69
CA GLU A 112 4.43 -3.72 3.72
C GLU A 112 5.24 -4.39 4.82
N LEU A 113 6.42 -3.86 5.10
CA LEU A 113 7.23 -4.29 6.25
C LEU A 113 6.89 -3.38 7.42
N SER A 114 6.75 -3.97 8.61
CA SER A 114 6.39 -3.20 9.79
C SER A 114 7.47 -2.18 10.12
N GLN A 115 7.02 -1.01 10.56
CA GLN A 115 7.91 0.05 11.04
C GLN A 115 8.33 -0.16 12.50
N GLN A 116 7.76 -1.17 13.18
CA GLN A 116 7.91 -1.37 14.61
C GLN A 116 8.42 -2.76 15.00
N ASP A 117 8.25 -3.77 14.13
CA ASP A 117 8.73 -5.13 14.36
C ASP A 117 9.37 -5.75 13.10
N LEU A 118 10.64 -6.13 13.20
CA LEU A 118 11.40 -6.78 12.14
C LEU A 118 10.81 -8.10 11.64
N ASN A 119 9.99 -8.76 12.45
CA ASN A 119 9.38 -10.04 12.06
C ASN A 119 8.00 -9.88 11.41
N THR A 120 7.40 -8.69 11.52
CA THR A 120 6.05 -8.44 11.06
C THR A 120 6.05 -7.85 9.66
N LEU A 121 5.23 -8.43 8.80
CA LEU A 121 4.96 -7.94 7.46
C LEU A 121 3.56 -8.30 7.00
N TYR A 122 3.09 -7.53 6.02
CA TYR A 122 1.78 -7.68 5.40
C TYR A 122 1.94 -7.81 3.90
N ALA A 123 1.09 -8.63 3.28
CA ALA A 123 1.05 -8.77 1.83
C ALA A 123 -0.40 -8.70 1.34
N ALA A 124 -0.64 -7.87 0.32
CA ALA A 124 -1.88 -7.81 -0.42
C ALA A 124 -1.75 -8.61 -1.72
N PHE A 125 -2.67 -9.52 -1.96
CA PHE A 125 -2.71 -10.35 -3.17
C PHE A 125 -3.96 -9.98 -3.99
N ASN A 126 -3.82 -9.97 -5.32
CA ASN A 126 -4.90 -9.57 -6.19
C ASN A 126 -5.10 -10.55 -7.36
N ASN A 127 -6.22 -11.26 -7.35
CA ASN A 127 -6.54 -12.28 -8.34
C ASN A 127 -7.61 -11.86 -9.36
N HIS A 128 -7.94 -10.56 -9.46
CA HIS A 128 -9.04 -10.07 -10.31
C HIS A 128 -8.88 -10.44 -11.79
N LYS A 129 -7.63 -10.54 -12.27
CA LYS A 129 -7.30 -10.91 -13.66
C LYS A 129 -7.71 -12.35 -13.99
N MET A 130 -7.93 -13.19 -12.98
CA MET A 130 -8.43 -14.57 -13.12
C MET A 130 -9.94 -14.68 -12.86
N GLY A 131 -10.66 -13.55 -12.74
CA GLY A 131 -12.09 -13.51 -12.43
C GLY A 131 -12.42 -13.69 -10.95
N ASP A 132 -11.41 -13.68 -10.06
CA ASP A 132 -11.58 -13.77 -8.62
C ASP A 132 -11.45 -12.38 -7.96
N PHE A 133 -12.58 -11.86 -7.49
CA PHE A 133 -12.67 -10.52 -6.90
C PHE A 133 -12.56 -10.51 -5.37
N LYS A 134 -12.19 -11.64 -4.75
CA LYS A 134 -12.06 -11.74 -3.30
C LYS A 134 -10.87 -10.89 -2.79
N PRO A 135 -11.01 -10.19 -1.65
CA PRO A 135 -9.87 -9.54 -1.01
C PRO A 135 -8.93 -10.57 -0.38
N TYR A 136 -7.62 -10.35 -0.55
CA TYR A 136 -6.59 -11.15 0.10
C TYR A 136 -5.56 -10.23 0.76
N ILE A 137 -5.54 -10.23 2.10
CA ILE A 137 -4.53 -9.56 2.90
C ILE A 137 -4.03 -10.57 3.93
N LEU A 138 -2.74 -10.86 3.91
CA LEU A 138 -2.10 -11.75 4.86
C LEU A 138 -1.10 -10.99 5.71
N LYS A 139 -1.00 -11.37 6.98
CA LYS A 139 0.02 -10.94 7.94
C LYS A 139 0.94 -12.11 8.25
N SER A 140 2.23 -11.85 8.38
CA SER A 140 3.20 -12.75 9.00
C SER A 140 3.87 -12.03 10.15
N THR A 141 4.23 -12.77 11.20
CA THR A 141 4.96 -12.28 12.39
C THR A 141 6.25 -13.08 12.62
N ASP A 142 6.73 -13.78 11.58
CA ASP A 142 7.90 -14.65 11.62
C ASP A 142 8.75 -14.55 10.34
N ARG A 143 8.81 -13.35 9.76
CA ARG A 143 9.56 -13.04 8.52
C ARG A 143 9.05 -13.81 7.28
N GLY A 144 7.76 -14.12 7.24
CA GLY A 144 7.09 -14.73 6.10
C GLY A 144 7.22 -16.26 6.07
N LYS A 145 7.56 -16.90 7.19
CA LYS A 145 7.59 -18.37 7.29
C LYS A 145 6.18 -18.94 7.44
N SER A 146 5.31 -18.25 8.17
CA SER A 146 3.89 -18.52 8.27
C SER A 146 3.07 -17.25 8.04
N TRP A 147 1.82 -17.43 7.59
CA TRP A 147 0.94 -16.34 7.21
C TRP A 147 -0.47 -16.59 7.74
N GLN A 148 -1.14 -15.52 8.17
CA GLN A 148 -2.52 -15.53 8.61
C GLN A 148 -3.33 -14.50 7.82
N SER A 149 -4.55 -14.87 7.44
CA SER A 149 -5.48 -13.91 6.82
C SER A 149 -5.97 -12.87 7.83
N ILE A 150 -5.90 -11.61 7.42
CA ILE A 150 -6.40 -10.46 8.18
C ILE A 150 -7.51 -9.71 7.42
N VAL A 151 -8.22 -10.41 6.54
CA VAL A 151 -9.32 -9.82 5.73
C VAL A 151 -10.56 -9.47 6.57
N GLY A 152 -10.74 -10.10 7.74
CA GLY A 152 -11.84 -9.83 8.66
C GLY A 152 -13.21 -9.81 7.96
N ASN A 153 -13.90 -8.68 8.10
CA ASN A 153 -15.21 -8.38 7.49
C ASN A 153 -15.11 -7.52 6.21
N LEU A 154 -13.96 -7.45 5.53
CA LEU A 154 -13.90 -6.79 4.22
C LEU A 154 -14.96 -7.40 3.29
N PRO A 155 -15.55 -6.60 2.37
CA PRO A 155 -16.57 -7.09 1.45
C PRO A 155 -16.08 -8.32 0.67
N GLN A 156 -16.97 -9.31 0.46
CA GLN A 156 -16.63 -10.56 -0.26
C GLN A 156 -16.09 -10.32 -1.68
N ARG A 157 -16.47 -9.18 -2.28
CA ARG A 157 -15.93 -8.67 -3.54
C ARG A 157 -15.31 -7.30 -3.28
N GLY A 158 -14.17 -7.03 -3.89
CA GLY A 158 -13.46 -5.77 -3.73
C GLY A 158 -11.99 -6.04 -3.48
N SER A 159 -11.28 -6.41 -4.54
CA SER A 159 -9.86 -6.77 -4.46
C SER A 159 -9.04 -5.67 -3.77
N VAL A 160 -8.03 -6.10 -3.02
CA VAL A 160 -7.13 -5.20 -2.29
C VAL A 160 -5.93 -4.90 -3.17
N TYR A 161 -5.49 -3.65 -3.15
CA TYR A 161 -4.31 -3.21 -3.88
C TYR A 161 -3.15 -2.92 -2.93
N VAL A 162 -3.41 -2.24 -1.83
CA VAL A 162 -2.36 -1.74 -0.94
C VAL A 162 -2.77 -1.91 0.52
N ILE A 163 -1.79 -2.15 1.38
CA ILE A 163 -1.93 -2.22 2.82
C ILE A 163 -0.84 -1.34 3.44
N LYS A 164 -1.20 -0.49 4.40
CA LYS A 164 -0.24 0.36 5.12
C LYS A 164 -0.43 0.23 6.62
N GLU A 165 0.68 0.09 7.32
CA GLU A 165 0.72 0.10 8.79
C GLU A 165 0.90 1.53 9.29
N ASP A 166 0.17 1.90 10.34
CA ASP A 166 0.42 3.16 11.01
C ASP A 166 1.81 3.21 11.67
N HIS A 167 2.50 4.33 11.49
CA HIS A 167 3.85 4.55 11.99
C HIS A 167 3.97 4.62 13.52
N GLN A 168 2.87 4.64 14.29
CA GLN A 168 2.89 4.66 15.77
C GLN A 168 2.10 3.51 16.43
N LYS A 169 1.07 2.95 15.79
CA LYS A 169 0.22 1.90 16.35
C LYS A 169 0.11 0.70 15.39
N PRO A 170 0.80 -0.44 15.63
CA PRO A 170 0.87 -1.57 14.70
C PRO A 170 -0.48 -2.20 14.34
N ASP A 171 -1.47 -2.12 15.25
CA ASP A 171 -2.81 -2.66 15.00
C ASP A 171 -3.72 -1.71 14.21
N LEU A 172 -3.28 -0.47 13.97
CA LEU A 172 -3.92 0.48 13.07
C LEU A 172 -3.38 0.27 11.65
N LEU A 173 -4.19 -0.30 10.78
CA LEU A 173 -3.85 -0.56 9.38
C LEU A 173 -4.85 0.10 8.43
N PHE A 174 -4.39 0.44 7.23
CA PHE A 174 -5.20 1.00 6.15
C PHE A 174 -5.10 0.12 4.91
N ALA A 175 -6.24 -0.19 4.29
CA ALA A 175 -6.32 -0.98 3.06
C ALA A 175 -6.96 -0.16 1.94
N GLY A 176 -6.25 -0.03 0.82
CA GLY A 176 -6.79 0.52 -0.43
C GLY A 176 -7.39 -0.62 -1.26
N THR A 177 -8.67 -0.48 -1.60
CA THR A 177 -9.46 -1.53 -2.27
C THR A 177 -10.10 -1.01 -3.54
N GLU A 178 -10.75 -1.89 -4.30
CA GLU A 178 -11.59 -1.51 -5.44
C GLU A 178 -12.72 -0.53 -5.10
N PHE A 179 -13.16 -0.49 -3.83
CA PHE A 179 -14.32 0.28 -3.39
C PHE A 179 -13.99 1.38 -2.37
N GLY A 180 -12.72 1.79 -2.28
CA GLY A 180 -12.27 2.87 -1.41
C GLY A 180 -11.27 2.41 -0.36
N VAL A 181 -11.12 3.24 0.68
CA VAL A 181 -10.20 2.99 1.80
C VAL A 181 -10.94 2.38 2.98
N PHE A 182 -10.35 1.36 3.57
CA PHE A 182 -10.78 0.78 4.83
C PHE A 182 -9.68 0.93 5.87
N PHE A 183 -10.05 1.07 7.14
CA PHE A 183 -9.10 1.03 8.25
C PHE A 183 -9.52 -0.03 9.27
N THR A 184 -8.57 -0.49 10.06
CA THR A 184 -8.78 -1.38 11.20
C THR A 184 -7.96 -0.86 12.37
N ILE A 185 -8.45 -1.02 13.60
CA ILE A 185 -7.73 -0.66 14.84
C ILE A 185 -7.36 -1.90 15.68
N ASN A 186 -7.62 -3.10 15.14
CA ASN A 186 -7.49 -4.37 15.84
C ASN A 186 -6.75 -5.42 15.00
N GLY A 187 -5.82 -4.97 14.15
CA GLY A 187 -4.95 -5.84 13.37
C GLY A 187 -5.67 -6.62 12.27
N GLY A 188 -6.77 -6.08 11.74
CA GLY A 188 -7.52 -6.66 10.63
C GLY A 188 -8.62 -7.66 11.01
N LYS A 189 -8.99 -7.74 12.30
CA LYS A 189 -10.17 -8.52 12.72
C LYS A 189 -11.46 -7.86 12.25
N LYS A 190 -11.53 -6.52 12.31
CA LYS A 190 -12.64 -5.71 11.81
C LYS A 190 -12.12 -4.49 11.06
N TRP A 191 -12.64 -4.31 9.86
CA TRP A 191 -12.41 -3.22 8.92
C TRP A 191 -13.63 -2.32 8.84
N ILE A 192 -13.39 -1.02 8.81
CA ILE A 192 -14.38 0.05 8.72
C ILE A 192 -14.03 0.89 7.49
N GLN A 193 -15.02 1.13 6.63
CA GLN A 193 -14.82 1.93 5.43
C GLN A 193 -14.78 3.43 5.79
N LEU A 194 -13.82 4.16 5.24
CA LEU A 194 -13.80 5.63 5.30
C LEU A 194 -14.75 6.18 4.23
N LYS A 195 -15.83 6.83 4.66
CA LYS A 195 -16.88 7.40 3.78
C LYS A 195 -16.93 8.94 3.76
N GLY A 196 -16.02 9.60 4.47
CA GLY A 196 -16.01 11.06 4.64
C GLY A 196 -15.50 11.82 3.41
N GLY A 197 -16.22 11.76 2.28
CA GLY A 197 -15.94 12.57 1.08
C GLY A 197 -15.20 11.85 -0.04
N ILE A 198 -14.78 10.59 0.15
CA ILE A 198 -14.26 9.75 -0.93
C ILE A 198 -15.43 9.00 -1.62
N PRO A 199 -15.60 9.13 -2.95
CA PRO A 199 -16.60 8.33 -3.67
C PRO A 199 -16.19 6.86 -3.72
N THR A 200 -17.09 5.97 -4.13
CA THR A 200 -16.73 4.58 -4.46
C THR A 200 -15.75 4.58 -5.63
N ILE A 201 -14.47 4.32 -5.36
CA ILE A 201 -13.39 4.31 -6.36
C ILE A 201 -12.27 3.35 -5.97
N SER A 202 -11.58 2.82 -6.98
CA SER A 202 -10.38 2.01 -6.82
C SER A 202 -9.23 2.84 -6.26
N VAL A 203 -8.76 2.48 -5.07
CA VAL A 203 -7.59 3.09 -4.41
C VAL A 203 -6.40 2.16 -4.63
N ARG A 204 -5.43 2.62 -5.42
CA ARG A 204 -4.30 1.81 -5.88
C ARG A 204 -3.08 1.93 -4.99
N ASP A 205 -2.94 3.06 -4.31
CA ASP A 205 -1.81 3.31 -3.42
C ASP A 205 -2.22 4.15 -2.21
N LEU A 206 -1.48 3.99 -1.12
CA LEU A 206 -1.64 4.71 0.14
C LEU A 206 -0.25 5.16 0.62
N ALA A 207 -0.13 6.41 1.01
CA ALA A 207 1.07 6.94 1.65
C ALA A 207 0.70 7.62 2.98
N ILE A 208 1.55 7.44 3.98
CA ILE A 208 1.42 8.10 5.27
C ILE A 208 2.43 9.25 5.35
N GLN A 209 1.93 10.46 5.58
CA GLN A 209 2.77 11.60 5.94
C GLN A 209 2.88 11.62 7.47
N GLU A 210 4.03 11.18 7.99
CA GLU A 210 4.20 10.92 9.43
C GLU A 210 4.16 12.19 10.29
N ARG A 211 4.75 13.29 9.80
CA ARG A 211 4.85 14.55 10.56
C ARG A 211 3.47 15.12 10.89
N GLU A 212 2.53 15.01 9.95
CA GLU A 212 1.18 15.56 10.08
C GLU A 212 0.16 14.52 10.54
N ASN A 213 0.48 13.23 10.39
CA ASN A 213 -0.42 12.08 10.51
C ASN A 213 -1.50 12.10 9.42
N ASP A 214 -1.12 12.39 8.19
CA ASP A 214 -2.06 12.42 7.07
C ASP A 214 -1.99 11.12 6.28
N LEU A 215 -3.15 10.64 5.82
CA LEU A 215 -3.24 9.49 4.93
C LEU A 215 -3.58 9.99 3.53
N VAL A 216 -2.64 9.81 2.60
CA VAL A 216 -2.81 10.16 1.19
C VAL A 216 -3.25 8.92 0.42
N ALA A 217 -4.39 9.00 -0.26
CA ALA A 217 -4.96 7.91 -1.04
C ALA A 217 -4.90 8.21 -2.54
N GLY A 218 -4.06 7.46 -3.26
CA GLY A 218 -3.94 7.54 -4.71
C GLY A 218 -5.02 6.70 -5.40
N THR A 219 -5.86 7.33 -6.21
CA THR A 219 -6.99 6.66 -6.88
C THR A 219 -6.72 6.39 -8.35
N PHE A 220 -7.42 5.40 -8.89
CA PHE A 220 -7.43 5.16 -10.33
C PHE A 220 -8.43 6.10 -11.02
N GLY A 221 -7.93 7.21 -11.58
CA GLY A 221 -8.70 8.11 -12.45
C GLY A 221 -9.32 9.35 -11.79
N ARG A 222 -9.11 9.60 -10.50
CA ARG A 222 -9.59 10.82 -9.81
C ARG A 222 -8.54 11.51 -8.93
N GLY A 223 -7.26 11.38 -9.28
CA GLY A 223 -6.17 11.99 -8.53
C GLY A 223 -5.98 11.34 -7.16
N PHE A 224 -5.68 12.16 -6.15
CA PHE A 224 -5.49 11.71 -4.78
C PHE A 224 -6.40 12.44 -3.80
N TYR A 225 -6.68 11.79 -2.67
CA TYR A 225 -7.41 12.34 -1.54
C TYR A 225 -6.49 12.36 -0.32
N VAL A 226 -6.68 13.31 0.58
CA VAL A 226 -5.95 13.38 1.85
C VAL A 226 -6.96 13.31 2.99
N LEU A 227 -6.78 12.33 3.87
CA LEU A 227 -7.41 12.34 5.19
C LEU A 227 -6.43 13.02 6.15
N ASP A 228 -6.73 14.28 6.45
CA ASP A 228 -5.93 15.08 7.35
C ASP A 228 -5.99 14.52 8.77
N ASN A 229 -4.83 14.39 9.41
CA ASN A 229 -4.65 14.01 10.80
C ASN A 229 -5.54 12.83 11.26
N TYR A 230 -5.25 11.63 10.79
CA TYR A 230 -5.93 10.40 11.19
C TYR A 230 -5.58 9.95 12.62
N SER A 231 -4.75 10.68 13.37
CA SER A 231 -4.22 10.26 14.69
C SER A 231 -5.31 9.88 15.69
N LEU A 232 -6.51 10.43 15.55
CA LEU A 232 -7.69 10.09 16.36
C LEU A 232 -7.99 8.58 16.31
N LEU A 233 -7.77 7.92 15.17
CA LEU A 233 -8.02 6.49 14.99
C LEU A 233 -7.16 5.63 15.92
N ARG A 234 -6.02 6.15 16.39
CA ARG A 234 -5.17 5.46 17.38
C ARG A 234 -5.81 5.40 18.76
N GLN A 235 -6.70 6.34 19.07
CA GLN A 235 -7.32 6.48 20.39
C GLN A 235 -8.72 5.87 20.45
N ILE A 236 -9.36 5.57 19.31
CA ILE A 236 -10.69 4.98 19.30
C ILE A 236 -10.69 3.67 20.10
N THR A 237 -11.59 3.61 21.08
CA THR A 237 -11.96 2.38 21.79
C THR A 237 -13.45 2.10 21.58
N PRO A 238 -13.90 0.83 21.65
CA PRO A 238 -15.33 0.52 21.60
C PRO A 238 -16.15 1.30 22.63
N GLN A 239 -15.61 1.50 23.84
CA GLN A 239 -16.27 2.22 24.93
C GLN A 239 -16.50 3.71 24.61
N MET A 240 -15.61 4.33 23.84
CA MET A 240 -15.79 5.73 23.41
C MET A 240 -16.95 5.88 22.42
N LEU A 241 -17.26 4.85 21.64
CA LEU A 241 -18.37 4.87 20.69
C LEU A 241 -19.73 4.66 21.37
N GLU A 242 -19.74 4.18 22.62
CA GLU A 242 -20.95 4.02 23.45
C GLU A 242 -21.28 5.29 24.26
N GLN A 243 -20.40 6.30 24.23
CA GLN A 243 -20.63 7.57 24.91
C GLN A 243 -21.34 8.55 23.97
N GLU A 244 -22.28 9.33 24.51
CA GLU A 244 -23.03 10.35 23.77
C GLU A 244 -22.09 11.34 23.05
N ALA A 245 -20.99 11.73 23.71
CA ALA A 245 -19.97 12.57 23.12
C ALA A 245 -18.58 12.23 23.65
N THR A 246 -17.57 12.33 22.79
CA THR A 246 -16.15 12.18 23.18
C THR A 246 -15.31 13.24 22.48
N LEU A 247 -14.54 14.00 23.27
CA LEU A 247 -13.53 14.91 22.73
C LEU A 247 -12.18 14.19 22.57
N PHE A 248 -11.59 14.25 21.38
CA PHE A 248 -10.28 13.64 21.12
C PHE A 248 -9.13 14.59 21.47
N PRO A 249 -7.91 14.07 21.70
CA PRO A 249 -6.73 14.89 21.93
C PRO A 249 -6.53 15.94 20.82
N VAL A 250 -6.36 17.19 21.23
CA VAL A 250 -6.14 18.31 20.32
C VAL A 250 -4.70 18.27 19.83
N LYS A 251 -4.51 18.25 18.51
CA LYS A 251 -3.18 18.37 17.89
C LYS A 251 -2.55 19.69 18.32
N LYS A 252 -1.23 19.70 18.57
CA LYS A 252 -0.49 20.92 18.90
C LYS A 252 -0.75 21.99 17.83
N ALA A 253 -1.43 23.06 18.22
CA ALA A 253 -1.72 24.18 17.33
C ALA A 253 -0.46 25.04 17.14
N TRP A 254 -0.26 25.50 15.90
CA TRP A 254 0.80 26.44 15.58
C TRP A 254 0.29 27.87 15.71
N MET A 255 1.08 28.73 16.34
CA MET A 255 0.91 30.17 16.22
C MET A 255 1.72 30.62 15.01
N TYR A 256 1.04 31.05 13.95
CA TYR A 256 1.67 31.52 12.73
C TYR A 256 0.92 32.73 12.18
N ILE A 257 1.61 33.51 11.33
CA ILE A 257 1.01 34.59 10.57
C ILE A 257 0.82 34.08 9.15
N GLU A 258 -0.40 34.13 8.64
CA GLU A 258 -0.68 33.79 7.24
C GLU A 258 0.12 34.71 6.32
N SER A 259 0.84 34.12 5.37
CA SER A 259 1.61 34.85 4.38
C SER A 259 1.01 34.66 3.00
N ALA A 260 0.89 35.75 2.24
CA ALA A 260 0.48 35.75 0.83
C ALA A 260 1.66 36.21 -0.03
N PRO A 261 2.67 35.36 -0.26
CA PRO A 261 3.91 35.77 -0.95
C PRO A 261 3.66 36.22 -2.40
N LEU A 262 2.55 35.79 -3.00
CA LEU A 262 2.14 36.19 -4.36
C LEU A 262 1.27 37.47 -4.36
N GLY A 263 1.12 38.16 -3.23
CA GLY A 263 0.42 39.45 -3.08
C GLY A 263 -1.10 39.36 -2.89
N LEU A 264 -1.75 38.32 -3.37
CA LEU A 264 -3.17 38.03 -3.16
C LEU A 264 -3.33 36.62 -2.58
N LYS A 265 -4.52 36.34 -2.00
CA LYS A 265 -4.87 35.00 -1.52
C LYS A 265 -4.83 33.96 -2.66
N ASP A 266 -4.64 32.70 -2.28
CA ASP A 266 -4.64 31.53 -3.17
C ASP A 266 -3.60 31.62 -4.29
N LYS A 267 -4.05 31.63 -5.55
CA LYS A 267 -3.20 31.55 -6.75
C LYS A 267 -2.76 32.92 -7.28
N SER A 268 -3.22 34.02 -6.68
CA SER A 268 -2.95 35.39 -7.17
C SER A 268 -3.12 35.49 -8.70
N PHE A 269 -2.12 35.97 -9.44
CA PHE A 269 -2.12 36.11 -10.89
C PHE A 269 -1.67 34.86 -11.67
N GLN A 270 -1.35 33.75 -11.01
CA GLN A 270 -0.81 32.54 -11.65
C GLN A 270 -1.88 31.69 -12.36
N GLY A 271 -3.16 31.91 -12.05
CA GLY A 271 -4.26 31.10 -12.55
C GLY A 271 -4.05 29.61 -12.25
N ASP A 272 -4.59 28.72 -13.09
CA ASP A 272 -4.55 27.27 -12.85
C ASP A 272 -3.21 26.59 -13.15
N SER A 273 -2.19 27.34 -13.60
CA SER A 273 -0.83 26.82 -13.72
C SER A 273 -0.18 26.52 -12.36
N TYR A 274 -0.70 27.13 -11.29
CA TYR A 274 -0.24 26.93 -9.92
C TYR A 274 -1.31 26.21 -9.10
N PHE A 275 -0.98 25.02 -8.59
CA PHE A 275 -1.88 24.29 -7.71
C PHE A 275 -1.77 24.82 -6.28
N THR A 276 -2.92 25.09 -5.66
CA THR A 276 -3.04 25.43 -4.24
C THR A 276 -4.18 24.63 -3.64
N ALA A 277 -4.04 24.27 -2.36
CA ALA A 277 -5.12 23.77 -1.53
C ALA A 277 -5.34 24.78 -0.38
N PRO A 278 -6.55 24.85 0.20
CA PRO A 278 -6.78 25.66 1.39
C PRO A 278 -5.78 25.32 2.50
N ASN A 279 -5.31 26.34 3.22
CA ASN A 279 -4.55 26.12 4.46
C ASN A 279 -5.44 25.43 5.52
N PRO A 280 -4.84 24.71 6.49
CA PRO A 280 -5.60 24.24 7.66
C PRO A 280 -6.27 25.42 8.38
N PRO A 281 -7.43 25.20 9.04
CA PRO A 281 -8.11 26.24 9.80
C PRO A 281 -7.17 26.94 10.78
N PHE A 282 -7.29 28.26 10.88
CA PHE A 282 -6.51 29.03 11.84
C PHE A 282 -6.92 28.70 13.28
N GLY A 283 -5.93 28.43 14.14
CA GLY A 283 -6.12 28.12 15.55
C GLY A 283 -6.05 26.64 15.89
N ALA A 284 -6.63 26.26 17.02
CA ALA A 284 -6.71 24.87 17.46
C ALA A 284 -7.93 24.18 16.83
N VAL A 285 -7.71 23.05 16.16
CA VAL A 285 -8.79 22.23 15.60
C VAL A 285 -9.17 21.17 16.60
N PHE A 286 -10.44 21.19 17.02
CA PHE A 286 -11.02 20.19 17.92
C PHE A 286 -11.72 19.11 17.09
N THR A 287 -11.50 17.87 17.45
CA THR A 287 -12.20 16.72 16.86
C THR A 287 -12.99 16.04 17.95
N TYR A 288 -14.26 15.76 17.68
CA TYR A 288 -15.15 15.10 18.62
C TYR A 288 -15.98 14.02 17.91
N TYR A 289 -16.40 13.03 18.68
CA TYR A 289 -17.47 12.11 18.32
C TYR A 289 -18.75 12.58 19.02
N LEU A 290 -19.86 12.50 18.29
CA LEU A 290 -21.21 12.72 18.79
C LEU A 290 -22.04 11.54 18.28
N GLU A 291 -22.77 10.88 19.17
CA GLU A 291 -23.72 9.84 18.79
C GLU A 291 -24.85 10.46 17.95
N GLU A 292 -25.12 9.87 16.78
CA GLU A 292 -26.24 10.26 15.90
C GLU A 292 -27.48 9.39 16.14
#